data_AF-A0A365Z8K0-F1
#
_entry.id   AF-A0A365Z8K0-F1
#
_cell.length_a   1.000
_cell.length_b   1.000
_cell.length_c   1.000
_cell.angle_alpha   90.00
_cell.angle_beta   90.00
_cell.angle_gamma   90.00
#
_symmetry.space_group_name_H-M   'P 1'
#
loop_
_entity.id
_entity.type
_entity.pdbx_description
1 polymer ?
#
loop_
_entity_poly.entity_id
_entity_poly.type
_entity_poly.pdbx_seq_one_letter_code
_entity_poly.pdbx_strand_id
1 'polypeptide(L)'
;MERYSPPGSGVPVRGLARAAGQDATVEFRPGQEYWAAKATERAKAIGAPAAFWEANVTHHVEFETAVWMIESGHREAEVIVNRTPCGYRRDLEPYRHAGCHQFLQGFLPQGHTLHVYGTDDHGTKTFIASYEGQNPQ
;
A
#
# COMPACT_ATOMS: atom_id res chain seq x y z
N MET A 1 1.01 -5.11 20.46
CA MET A 1 1.75 -5.60 19.28
C MET A 1 0.70 -6.03 18.27
N GLU A 2 0.17 -5.06 17.53
CA GLU A 2 -0.93 -5.29 16.59
C GLU A 2 -0.45 -6.15 15.42
N ARG A 3 -1.24 -7.18 15.14
CA ARG A 3 -0.94 -8.12 14.06
C ARG A 3 -1.28 -7.44 12.73
N TYR A 4 -0.28 -6.95 12.01
CA TYR A 4 -0.40 -6.49 10.62
C TYR A 4 -0.55 -7.66 9.61
N SER A 5 -1.08 -8.78 10.06
CA SER A 5 -1.28 -9.99 9.27
C SER A 5 -2.69 -10.50 9.50
N PRO A 6 -3.52 -10.67 8.45
CA PRO A 6 -4.72 -11.48 8.59
C PRO A 6 -4.37 -12.87 9.13
N PRO A 7 -5.29 -13.50 9.89
CA PRO A 7 -5.06 -14.81 10.50
C PRO A 7 -4.85 -15.87 9.41
N GLY A 8 -3.78 -16.68 9.50
CA GLY A 8 -3.74 -17.97 8.79
C GLY A 8 -2.41 -18.41 8.19
N SER A 9 -1.58 -17.52 7.63
CA SER A 9 -0.38 -17.98 6.89
C SER A 9 0.87 -18.19 7.76
N GLY A 10 1.02 -17.43 8.85
CA GLY A 10 2.26 -17.41 9.64
C GLY A 10 3.47 -16.79 8.95
N VAL A 11 3.33 -16.37 7.68
CA VAL A 11 4.39 -15.73 6.89
C VAL A 11 4.31 -14.21 7.07
N PRO A 12 5.41 -13.54 7.48
CA PRO A 12 5.44 -12.08 7.57
C PRO A 12 5.16 -11.41 6.21
N VAL A 13 4.39 -10.32 6.24
CA VAL A 13 4.13 -9.50 5.05
C VAL A 13 5.42 -8.79 4.62
N ARG A 14 5.74 -8.84 3.33
CA ARG A 14 6.90 -8.18 2.71
C ARG A 14 6.51 -7.62 1.34
N GLY A 15 7.05 -6.43 1.04
CA GLY A 15 6.98 -5.82 -0.29
C GLY A 15 8.37 -5.65 -0.89
N LEU A 16 8.51 -5.88 -2.19
CA LEU A 16 9.66 -5.48 -2.98
C LEU A 16 9.21 -4.43 -3.98
N ALA A 17 9.71 -3.22 -3.83
CA ALA A 17 9.34 -2.09 -4.68
C ALA A 17 10.49 -1.68 -5.61
N ARG A 18 10.13 -1.12 -6.76
CA ARG A 18 11.06 -0.60 -7.76
C ARG A 18 10.41 0.57 -8.49
N ALA A 19 11.13 1.68 -8.65
CA ALA A 19 10.65 2.76 -9.49
C ALA A 19 10.95 2.49 -10.97
N ALA A 20 10.14 3.06 -11.86
CA ALA A 20 10.37 2.96 -13.30
C ALA A 20 11.80 3.45 -13.65
N GLY A 21 12.56 2.60 -14.35
CA GLY A 21 13.95 2.90 -14.73
C GLY A 21 15.01 2.67 -13.65
N GLN A 22 14.66 2.12 -12.48
CA GLN A 22 15.63 1.67 -11.48
C GLN A 22 15.93 0.17 -11.62
N ASP A 23 17.20 -0.20 -11.43
CA ASP A 23 17.62 -1.61 -11.38
C ASP A 23 17.59 -2.19 -9.94
N ALA A 24 17.61 -1.33 -8.93
CA ALA A 24 17.60 -1.74 -7.53
C ALA A 24 16.17 -1.84 -6.97
N THR A 25 15.93 -2.86 -6.15
CA THR A 25 14.68 -3.03 -5.40
C THR A 25 14.83 -2.54 -3.96
N VAL A 26 13.79 -1.92 -3.42
CA VAL A 26 13.67 -1.53 -2.00
C VAL A 26 12.72 -2.51 -1.29
N GLU A 27 13.14 -3.03 -0.14
CA GLU A 27 12.29 -3.91 0.69
C GLU A 27 11.46 -3.10 1.69
N PHE A 28 10.16 -3.41 1.73
CA PHE A 28 9.20 -2.88 2.68
C PHE A 28 8.66 -3.95 3.61
N ARG A 29 8.41 -3.56 4.86
CA ARG A 29 7.74 -4.36 5.89
C ARG A 29 6.72 -3.47 6.60
N PRO A 30 5.55 -3.97 7.01
CA PRO A 30 4.57 -3.14 7.67
C PRO A 30 5.13 -2.41 8.90
N GLY A 31 4.84 -1.12 9.01
CA GLY A 31 5.20 -0.30 10.15
C GLY A 31 6.66 0.13 10.19
N GLN A 32 7.30 0.33 9.03
CA GLN A 32 8.62 0.97 9.00
C GLN A 32 8.46 2.43 9.44
N GLU A 33 8.94 2.73 10.66
CA GLU A 33 8.66 3.97 11.39
C GLU A 33 8.77 5.24 10.54
N TYR A 34 9.85 5.38 9.78
CA TYR A 34 10.06 6.54 8.90
C TYR A 34 8.97 6.65 7.81
N TRP A 35 8.70 5.56 7.08
CA TRP A 35 7.74 5.58 5.98
C TRP A 35 6.30 5.67 6.46
N ALA A 36 5.96 5.00 7.57
CA ALA A 36 4.65 5.11 8.20
C ALA A 36 4.37 6.53 8.71
N ALA A 37 5.39 7.19 9.27
CA ALA A 37 5.28 8.59 9.68
C ALA A 37 5.04 9.50 8.47
N LYS A 38 5.79 9.32 7.39
CA LYS A 38 5.60 10.09 6.14
C LYS A 38 4.25 9.82 5.47
N ALA A 39 3.75 8.59 5.52
CA ALA A 39 2.40 8.25 5.07
C ALA A 39 1.32 8.95 5.91
N THR A 40 1.52 9.02 7.21
CA THR A 40 0.64 9.74 8.13
C THR A 40 0.65 11.25 7.87
N GLU A 41 1.83 11.85 7.67
CA GLU A 41 1.98 13.27 7.32
C GLU A 41 1.23 13.60 6.03
N ARG A 42 1.44 12.81 4.98
CA ARG A 42 0.75 12.99 3.69
C ARG A 42 -0.76 12.81 3.83
N ALA A 43 -1.22 11.77 4.52
CA ALA A 43 -2.64 11.51 4.73
C ALA A 43 -3.34 12.69 5.44
N LYS A 44 -2.66 13.34 6.40
CA LYS A 44 -3.16 14.57 7.03
C LYS A 44 -3.21 15.73 6.05
N ALA A 45 -2.16 15.93 5.25
CA ALA A 45 -2.07 17.03 4.30
C ALA A 45 -3.19 16.98 3.23
N ILE A 46 -3.55 15.78 2.78
CA ILE A 46 -4.63 15.59 1.79
C ILE A 46 -6.03 15.49 2.40
N GLY A 47 -6.16 15.61 3.72
CA GLY A 47 -7.46 15.52 4.40
C GLY A 47 -8.12 14.13 4.30
N ALA A 48 -7.35 13.06 4.53
CA ALA A 48 -7.86 11.69 4.43
C ALA A 48 -9.11 11.45 5.32
N PRO A 49 -10.13 10.73 4.81
CA PRO A 49 -11.41 10.55 5.50
C PRO A 49 -11.30 9.68 6.76
N ALA A 50 -12.28 9.74 7.67
CA ALA A 50 -12.28 8.93 8.90
C ALA A 50 -12.04 7.43 8.65
N ALA A 51 -12.69 6.87 7.63
CA ALA A 51 -12.54 5.46 7.24
C ALA A 51 -11.08 5.06 6.87
N PHE A 52 -10.25 6.01 6.43
CA PHE A 52 -8.83 5.78 6.18
C PHE A 52 -8.07 5.51 7.49
N TRP A 53 -8.35 6.32 8.52
CA TRP A 53 -7.73 6.21 9.83
C TRP A 53 -8.20 4.96 10.58
N GLU A 54 -9.49 4.63 10.49
CA GLU A 54 -10.06 3.39 11.02
C GLU A 54 -9.42 2.14 10.38
N ALA A 55 -9.08 2.20 9.10
CA ALA A 55 -8.44 1.09 8.39
C ALA A 55 -6.96 0.91 8.75
N ASN A 56 -6.34 1.90 9.43
CA ASN A 56 -4.94 1.92 9.88
C ASN A 56 -3.92 1.62 8.77
N VAL A 57 -4.16 2.15 7.56
CA VAL A 57 -3.41 1.75 6.35
C VAL A 57 -2.06 2.45 6.18
N THR A 58 -1.73 3.46 6.99
CA THR A 58 -0.45 4.20 6.88
C THR A 58 0.77 3.32 7.17
N HIS A 59 0.59 2.24 7.92
CA HIS A 59 1.62 1.25 8.24
C HIS A 59 1.67 0.09 7.23
N HIS A 60 0.85 0.14 6.17
CA HIS A 60 0.82 -0.92 5.18
C HIS A 60 1.88 -0.67 4.11
N VAL A 61 2.44 -1.77 3.60
CA VAL A 61 3.51 -1.78 2.58
C VAL A 61 3.15 -0.92 1.37
N GLU A 62 1.89 -0.92 0.94
CA GLU A 62 1.45 -0.15 -0.22
C GLU A 62 1.57 1.37 0.00
N PHE A 63 1.22 1.86 1.19
CA PHE A 63 1.31 3.29 1.51
C PHE A 63 2.75 3.73 1.79
N GLU A 64 3.52 2.91 2.48
CA GLU A 64 4.93 3.16 2.70
C GLU A 64 5.69 3.21 1.36
N THR A 65 5.35 2.31 0.43
CA THR A 65 5.89 2.35 -0.95
C THR A 65 5.44 3.60 -1.69
N ALA A 66 4.15 3.94 -1.64
CA ALA A 66 3.62 5.12 -2.33
C ALA A 66 4.36 6.40 -1.91
N VAL A 67 4.62 6.54 -0.62
CA VAL A 67 5.37 7.67 -0.08
C VAL A 67 6.83 7.62 -0.48
N TRP A 68 7.50 6.47 -0.39
CA TRP A 68 8.87 6.34 -0.87
C TRP A 68 9.02 6.75 -2.33
N MET A 69 8.09 6.33 -3.19
CA MET A 69 8.05 6.72 -4.60
C MET A 69 7.97 8.25 -4.75
N ILE A 70 7.03 8.89 -4.02
CA ILE A 70 6.82 10.35 -4.07
C ILE A 70 8.04 11.11 -3.55
N GLU A 71 8.56 10.75 -2.37
CA GLU A 71 9.70 11.43 -1.74
C GLU A 71 11.00 11.24 -2.54
N SER A 72 11.12 10.14 -3.28
CA SER A 72 12.26 9.88 -4.18
C SER A 72 12.13 10.58 -5.54
N GLY A 73 11.04 11.33 -5.77
CA GLY A 73 10.81 12.07 -7.01
C GLY A 73 10.38 11.19 -8.20
N HIS A 74 9.98 9.94 -7.95
CA HIS A 74 9.52 9.03 -8.98
C HIS A 74 8.03 9.20 -9.23
N ARG A 75 7.64 9.21 -10.51
CA ARG A 75 6.23 9.28 -10.93
C ARG A 75 5.58 7.91 -11.04
N GLU A 76 6.36 6.87 -11.23
CA GLU A 76 5.86 5.52 -11.46
C GLU A 76 6.73 4.53 -10.70
N ALA A 77 6.07 3.62 -9.98
CA ALA A 77 6.73 2.51 -9.31
C ALA A 77 5.83 1.28 -9.29
N GLU A 78 6.44 0.13 -9.05
CA GLU A 78 5.76 -1.12 -8.77
C GLU A 78 6.14 -1.64 -7.39
N VAL A 79 5.22 -2.38 -6.77
CA VAL A 79 5.48 -3.20 -5.59
C VAL A 79 4.89 -4.58 -5.74
N ILE A 80 5.74 -5.59 -5.51
CA ILE A 80 5.34 -6.98 -5.38
C ILE A 80 5.22 -7.28 -3.89
N VAL A 81 4.03 -7.62 -3.44
CA VAL A 81 3.71 -7.93 -2.04
C VAL A 81 3.20 -9.36 -1.93
N ASN A 82 3.67 -10.10 -0.93
CA ASN A 82 3.23 -11.49 -0.67
C ASN A 82 1.83 -11.59 -0.02
N ARG A 83 1.00 -10.58 -0.25
CA ARG A 83 -0.35 -10.45 0.28
C ARG A 83 -1.20 -9.65 -0.68
N THR A 84 -2.49 -9.95 -0.73
CA THR A 84 -3.44 -9.15 -1.48
C THR A 84 -3.73 -7.87 -0.69
N PRO A 85 -3.74 -6.68 -1.32
CA PRO A 85 -4.04 -5.44 -0.62
C PRO A 85 -5.37 -5.50 0.11
N CYS A 86 -5.40 -4.97 1.34
CA CYS A 86 -6.61 -5.01 2.16
C CYS A 86 -7.76 -4.22 1.50
N GLY A 87 -8.99 -4.68 1.74
CA GLY A 87 -10.20 -4.13 1.14
C GLY A 87 -10.53 -4.71 -0.25
N TYR A 88 -9.67 -5.55 -0.83
CA TYR A 88 -9.99 -6.27 -2.08
C TYR A 88 -10.76 -7.58 -1.82
N ARG A 89 -10.31 -8.40 -0.86
CA ARG A 89 -10.89 -9.72 -0.56
C ARG A 89 -12.07 -9.62 0.41
N ARG A 90 -13.23 -9.16 -0.08
CA ARG A 90 -14.46 -9.06 0.73
C ARG A 90 -14.92 -10.39 1.33
N ASP A 91 -14.55 -11.51 0.72
CA ASP A 91 -14.81 -12.85 1.22
C ASP A 91 -14.00 -13.20 2.49
N LEU A 92 -12.78 -12.67 2.60
CA LEU A 92 -11.89 -12.87 3.76
C LEU A 92 -11.97 -11.71 4.76
N GLU A 93 -12.45 -10.55 4.33
CA GLU A 93 -12.55 -9.34 5.12
C GLU A 93 -13.99 -8.79 5.13
N PRO A 94 -15.00 -9.58 5.57
CA PRO A 94 -16.41 -9.21 5.44
C PRO A 94 -16.78 -7.91 6.16
N TYR A 95 -16.02 -7.56 7.21
CA TYR A 95 -16.20 -6.34 7.99
C TYR A 95 -15.27 -5.19 7.58
N ARG A 96 -14.32 -5.41 6.66
CA ARG A 96 -13.42 -4.36 6.17
C ARG A 96 -13.99 -3.77 4.88
N HIS A 97 -14.71 -2.66 5.03
CA HIS A 97 -15.34 -1.99 3.90
C HIS A 97 -14.39 -1.11 3.08
N ALA A 98 -13.24 -0.72 3.65
CA ALA A 98 -12.22 0.08 2.97
C ALA A 98 -10.81 -0.26 3.47
N GLY A 99 -9.83 -0.17 2.57
CA GLY A 99 -8.42 -0.47 2.82
C GLY A 99 -7.51 0.11 1.74
N CYS A 100 -6.32 -0.45 1.58
CA CYS A 100 -5.34 0.01 0.59
C CYS A 100 -5.94 0.09 -0.82
N HIS A 101 -6.71 -0.93 -1.20
CA HIS A 101 -7.31 -0.97 -2.53
C HIS A 101 -8.25 0.22 -2.82
N GLN A 102 -8.98 0.71 -1.81
CA GLN A 102 -9.91 1.83 -1.99
C GLN A 102 -9.22 3.20 -1.89
N PHE A 103 -8.17 3.32 -1.07
CA PHE A 103 -7.61 4.62 -0.72
C PHE A 103 -6.40 5.05 -1.54
N LEU A 104 -5.70 4.13 -2.21
CA LEU A 104 -4.46 4.43 -2.94
C LEU A 104 -4.62 5.52 -4.02
N GLN A 105 -5.70 5.49 -4.81
CA GLN A 105 -5.91 6.51 -5.87
C GLN A 105 -6.07 7.93 -5.30
N GLY A 106 -6.83 8.07 -4.21
CA GLY A 106 -7.02 9.37 -3.54
C GLY A 106 -5.80 9.82 -2.74
N PHE A 107 -4.91 8.91 -2.39
CA PHE A 107 -3.67 9.20 -1.69
C PHE A 107 -2.55 9.67 -2.62
N LEU A 108 -2.46 9.09 -3.82
CA LEU A 108 -1.44 9.40 -4.79
C LEU A 108 -1.70 10.77 -5.46
N PRO A 109 -0.64 11.60 -5.65
CA PRO A 109 -0.78 12.84 -6.39
C PRO A 109 -1.04 12.59 -7.87
N GLN A 110 -1.72 13.52 -8.55
CA GLN A 110 -1.91 13.47 -9.99
C GLN A 110 -0.58 13.31 -10.73
N GLY A 111 -0.59 12.51 -11.81
CA GLY A 111 0.60 12.16 -12.57
C GLY A 111 1.51 11.13 -11.90
N HIS A 112 1.11 10.55 -10.75
CA HIS A 112 1.80 9.43 -10.13
C HIS A 112 1.01 8.14 -10.31
N THR A 113 1.70 7.03 -10.53
CA THR A 113 1.10 5.69 -10.68
C THR A 113 1.85 4.67 -9.84
N LEU A 114 1.12 3.91 -9.02
CA LEU A 114 1.68 2.77 -8.30
C LEU A 114 1.06 1.48 -8.82
N HIS A 115 1.88 0.57 -9.34
CA HIS A 115 1.50 -0.78 -9.70
C HIS A 115 1.66 -1.70 -8.50
N VAL A 116 0.64 -2.49 -8.17
CA VAL A 116 0.67 -3.42 -7.04
C VAL A 116 0.38 -4.82 -7.55
N TYR A 117 1.33 -5.70 -7.30
CA TYR A 117 1.26 -7.12 -7.59
C TYR A 117 1.18 -7.86 -6.27
N GLY A 118 0.06 -8.53 -6.02
CA GLY A 118 -0.18 -9.28 -4.79
C GLY A 118 -0.37 -10.76 -5.06
N THR A 119 -0.29 -11.56 -4.00
CA THR A 119 -0.81 -12.93 -4.01
C THR A 119 -1.80 -13.14 -2.87
N ASP A 120 -2.64 -14.17 -2.94
CA ASP A 120 -3.35 -14.62 -1.75
C ASP A 120 -2.40 -15.30 -0.74
N ASP A 121 -2.94 -15.63 0.43
CA ASP A 121 -2.19 -16.20 1.56
C ASP A 121 -1.49 -17.53 1.25
N HIS A 122 -1.84 -18.17 0.13
CA HIS A 122 -1.29 -19.44 -0.33
C HIS A 122 -0.47 -19.31 -1.62
N GLY A 123 -0.30 -18.09 -2.16
CA GLY A 123 0.41 -17.88 -3.42
C GLY A 123 -0.31 -18.43 -4.65
N THR A 124 -1.59 -18.80 -4.53
CA THR A 124 -2.34 -19.51 -5.58
C THR A 124 -3.10 -18.58 -6.51
N LYS A 125 -3.48 -17.40 -6.01
CA LYS A 125 -4.17 -16.37 -6.79
C LYS A 125 -3.33 -15.12 -6.83
N THR A 126 -3.18 -14.56 -8.02
CA THR A 126 -2.50 -13.29 -8.24
C THR A 126 -3.49 -12.13 -8.19
N PHE A 127 -3.10 -11.05 -7.54
CA PHE A 127 -3.74 -9.75 -7.61
C PHE A 127 -2.85 -8.82 -8.44
N ILE A 128 -3.44 -8.07 -9.37
CA ILE A 128 -2.72 -7.07 -10.16
C ILE A 128 -3.63 -5.84 -10.26
N ALA A 129 -3.14 -4.69 -9.82
CA ALA A 129 -3.82 -3.42 -10.02
C ALA A 129 -2.83 -2.28 -10.18
N SER A 130 -3.25 -1.26 -10.91
CA SER A 130 -2.51 0.01 -11.06
C SER A 130 -3.37 1.12 -10.49
N TYR A 131 -2.79 1.94 -9.63
CA TYR A 131 -3.48 3.05 -8.99
C TYR A 131 -2.89 4.35 -9.53
N GLU A 132 -3.65 5.03 -10.37
CA GLU A 132 -3.34 6.38 -10.84
C GLU A 132 -3.81 7.41 -9.82
N GLY A 133 -2.94 8.36 -9.50
CA GLY A 133 -3.21 9.38 -8.50
C GLY A 133 -4.23 10.42 -8.95
N GLN A 134 -5.13 10.77 -8.04
CA GLN A 134 -6.23 11.70 -8.28
C GLN A 134 -6.09 13.01 -7.48
N ASN A 135 -5.17 13.05 -6.52
CA ASN A 135 -5.02 14.19 -5.62
C ASN A 135 -4.22 15.33 -6.29
N PRO A 136 -4.77 16.53 -6.49
CA PRO A 136 -3.99 17.67 -6.99
C PRO A 136 -2.89 18.03 -5.98
N GLN A 137 -1.66 18.25 -6.47
CA GLN A 137 -0.50 18.62 -5.64
C GLN A 137 -0.65 20.01 -5.01
#